data_AF-A0A964IG11-F1
#
_entry.id   AF-A0A964IG11-F1
#
_cell.length_a   1.000
_cell.length_b   1.000
_cell.length_c   1.000
_cell.angle_alpha   90.00
_cell.angle_beta   90.00
_cell.angle_gamma   90.00
#
_symmetry.space_group_name_H-M   'P 1'
#
loop_
_entity.id
_entity.type
_entity.pdbx_description
1 polymer ?
#
loop_
_entity_poly.entity_id
_entity_poly.type
_entity_poly.pdbx_seq_one_letter_code
_entity_poly.pdbx_strand_id
1 'polypeptide(L)'
;MRGPLLLAAAAPPLFLYAGYQPGLPLVLGGADLDLTLADLAIAVVVAAAAVALARGGRGGARLRAAWPILAAAAALCLVGTLSLGVPRLLGEEYPLLTNATAVAKFCWYALLVPATVVLARSVRDTRPLARTIALWGCAAAGWGILQFAGVVAEFEGKRPGQREPSFVGIYDFGALSAAVFATGVVALAWPDGKLLGRRLATAALAGGALGIVLSGAMTAVVGLWAALVAVLVVARRAGALRRGAAMVTLSLALAATAGTALMRTDSITDFAAFLGLRDRVEDTRVDSYAHRTLLAYLGGRIFLSHPLTGVGWNGSREEWAYSPFLDDARRLFPAEPEEAFPSPERRWGVQNMYLQVAADLGLAGLAALVALGAAGLVAGFRAAAHSRAAMLGTGWLLAVGGVWLGNGLVAGIPMLALTFLALGLVTVR
;
A
#
# COMPACT_ATOMS: atom_id res chain seq x y z
N MET A 1 -14.80 4.45 25.20
CA MET A 1 -15.23 4.59 23.78
C MET A 1 -15.51 3.22 23.17
N ARG A 2 -16.43 3.13 22.20
CA ARG A 2 -16.68 1.89 21.44
C ARG A 2 -15.50 1.67 20.49
N GLY A 3 -14.81 0.53 20.61
CA GLY A 3 -13.62 0.17 19.80
C GLY A 3 -13.66 0.52 18.30
N PRO A 4 -14.78 0.30 17.60
CA PRO A 4 -14.94 0.70 16.20
C PRO A 4 -14.76 2.19 15.89
N LEU A 5 -15.14 3.07 16.82
CA LEU A 5 -14.97 4.52 16.67
C LEU A 5 -13.51 4.92 16.84
N LEU A 6 -12.73 4.19 17.66
CA LEU A 6 -11.29 4.43 17.80
C LEU A 6 -10.55 4.05 16.52
N LEU A 7 -10.87 2.90 15.91
CA LEU A 7 -10.34 2.55 14.59
C LEU A 7 -10.66 3.62 13.54
N ALA A 8 -11.88 4.13 13.54
CA ALA A 8 -12.29 5.18 12.62
C ALA A 8 -11.58 6.52 12.88
N ALA A 9 -11.39 6.90 14.15
CA ALA A 9 -10.68 8.13 14.53
C ALA A 9 -9.17 8.04 14.28
N ALA A 10 -8.60 6.84 14.31
CA ALA A 10 -7.21 6.58 13.98
C ALA A 10 -6.92 6.65 12.48
N ALA A 11 -7.93 6.54 11.61
CA ALA A 11 -7.71 6.51 10.17
C ALA A 11 -7.05 7.80 9.63
N PRO A 12 -7.52 9.03 9.90
CA PRO A 12 -6.92 10.22 9.30
C PRO A 12 -5.39 10.36 9.55
N PRO A 13 -4.87 10.19 10.78
CA PRO A 13 -3.42 10.16 11.02
C PRO A 13 -2.68 9.04 10.26
N LEU A 14 -3.27 7.86 10.14
CA LEU A 14 -2.69 6.74 9.38
C LEU A 14 -2.61 7.03 7.87
N PHE A 15 -3.44 7.94 7.37
CA PHE A 15 -3.55 8.32 5.95
C PHE A 15 -3.12 9.76 5.71
N LEU A 16 -2.20 10.26 6.52
CA LEU A 16 -1.49 11.51 6.31
C LEU A 16 -0.03 11.17 6.01
N TYR A 17 0.56 11.80 4.99
CA TYR A 17 1.97 11.55 4.67
C TYR A 17 2.85 11.86 5.88
N ALA A 18 3.83 11.00 6.17
CA ALA A 18 4.67 11.10 7.37
C ALA A 18 5.34 12.48 7.49
N GLY A 19 5.83 13.04 6.37
CA GLY A 19 6.46 14.36 6.33
C GLY A 19 5.53 15.54 6.64
N TYR A 20 4.21 15.33 6.67
CA TYR A 20 3.24 16.37 7.08
C TYR A 20 2.70 16.15 8.50
N GLN A 21 3.11 15.07 9.16
CA GLN A 21 2.72 14.83 10.54
C GLN A 21 3.66 15.61 11.47
N PRO A 22 3.15 16.23 12.54
CA PRO A 22 4.02 16.67 13.61
C PRO A 22 4.73 15.44 14.18
N GLY A 23 6.06 15.49 14.15
CA GLY A 23 6.95 14.46 14.65
C GLY A 23 7.61 14.87 15.97
N LEU A 24 7.83 13.92 16.87
CA LEU A 24 8.73 14.08 18.00
C LEU A 24 10.02 13.32 17.70
N PRO A 25 11.11 14.02 17.32
CA PRO A 25 12.39 13.36 17.10
C PRO A 25 12.92 12.84 18.43
N LEU A 26 13.21 11.55 18.48
CA LEU A 26 13.82 10.86 19.60
C LEU A 26 15.14 10.24 19.16
N VAL A 27 16.23 10.63 19.82
CA VAL A 27 17.53 9.97 19.62
C VAL A 27 17.63 8.82 20.61
N LEU A 28 17.56 7.58 20.13
CA LEU A 28 17.69 6.38 20.94
C LEU A 28 18.90 5.58 20.47
N GLY A 29 19.95 5.53 21.29
CA GLY A 29 21.16 4.76 20.99
C GLY A 29 21.91 5.21 19.73
N GLY A 30 21.77 6.49 19.32
CA GLY A 30 22.37 7.03 18.09
C GLY A 30 21.51 6.87 16.83
N ALA A 31 20.29 6.34 16.95
CA ALA A 31 19.31 6.28 15.87
C ALA A 31 18.27 7.40 16.03
N ASP A 32 17.94 8.07 14.92
CA ASP A 32 16.81 9.00 14.87
C ASP A 32 15.51 8.20 14.72
N LEU A 33 14.69 8.23 15.76
CA LEU A 33 13.33 7.71 15.76
C LEU A 33 12.37 8.88 15.70
N ASP A 34 11.57 8.97 14.63
CA ASP A 34 10.49 9.95 14.57
C ASP A 34 9.16 9.32 15.00
N LEU A 35 8.61 9.84 16.11
CA LEU A 35 7.27 9.50 16.58
C LEU A 35 6.24 10.41 15.93
N THR A 36 5.44 9.83 15.06
CA THR A 36 4.41 10.52 14.27
C THR A 36 3.02 10.36 14.90
N LEU A 37 2.04 11.15 14.44
CA LEU A 37 0.64 10.98 14.85
C LEU A 37 0.09 9.59 14.49
N ALA A 38 0.57 8.99 13.40
CA ALA A 38 0.21 7.63 13.02
C ALA A 38 0.66 6.60 14.07
N ASP A 39 1.83 6.78 14.68
CA ASP A 39 2.30 5.88 15.75
C ASP A 39 1.42 5.96 16.98
N LEU A 40 1.03 7.17 17.37
CA LEU A 40 0.10 7.39 18.47
C LEU A 40 -1.27 6.79 18.17
N ALA A 41 -1.76 6.93 16.94
CA ALA A 41 -3.02 6.35 16.50
C ALA A 41 -2.98 4.80 16.58
N ILE A 42 -1.88 4.18 16.16
CA ILE A 42 -1.65 2.73 16.30
C ILE A 42 -1.63 2.35 17.79
N ALA A 43 -0.89 3.09 18.63
CA ALA A 43 -0.80 2.83 20.06
C ALA A 43 -2.19 2.80 20.73
N VAL A 44 -3.03 3.80 20.44
CA VAL A 44 -4.40 3.90 20.97
C VAL A 44 -5.26 2.72 20.52
N VAL A 45 -5.18 2.35 19.24
CA VAL A 45 -5.94 1.23 18.67
C VAL A 45 -5.49 -0.11 19.27
N VAL A 46 -4.18 -0.33 19.42
CA VAL A 46 -3.60 -1.54 20.01
C VAL A 46 -3.96 -1.62 21.50
N ALA A 47 -3.84 -0.53 22.26
CA ALA A 47 -4.24 -0.49 23.66
C ALA A 47 -5.73 -0.78 23.84
N ALA A 48 -6.59 -0.22 22.98
CA ALA A 48 -8.03 -0.50 23.00
C ALA A 48 -8.33 -1.98 22.71
N ALA A 49 -7.59 -2.60 21.78
CA ALA A 49 -7.71 -4.02 21.50
C ALA A 49 -7.25 -4.88 22.69
N ALA A 50 -6.12 -4.54 23.32
CA ALA A 50 -5.63 -5.22 24.52
C ALA A 50 -6.63 -5.15 25.67
N VAL A 51 -7.21 -3.97 25.95
CA VAL A 51 -8.26 -3.80 26.96
C VAL A 51 -9.51 -4.61 26.60
N ALA A 52 -9.90 -4.68 25.32
CA ALA A 52 -11.03 -5.49 24.88
C ALA A 52 -10.79 -7.01 25.04
N LEU A 53 -9.54 -7.48 24.90
CA LEU A 53 -9.15 -8.85 25.20
C LEU A 53 -9.16 -9.15 26.69
N ALA A 54 -8.56 -8.26 27.50
CA ALA A 54 -8.46 -8.42 28.96
C ALA A 54 -9.84 -8.49 29.64
N ARG A 55 -10.85 -7.83 29.08
CA ARG A 55 -12.24 -7.86 29.58
C ARG A 55 -13.00 -9.17 29.30
N GLY A 56 -12.34 -10.21 28.80
CA GLY A 56 -12.92 -11.56 28.73
C GLY A 56 -13.96 -11.79 27.62
N GLY A 57 -13.93 -10.99 26.54
CA GLY A 57 -14.87 -11.14 25.42
C GLY A 57 -14.51 -12.24 24.42
N ARG A 58 -15.31 -12.38 23.35
CA ARG A 58 -15.04 -13.27 22.20
C ARG A 58 -13.77 -12.91 21.39
N GLY A 59 -12.96 -11.95 21.84
CA GLY A 59 -11.76 -11.49 21.14
C GLY A 59 -10.73 -12.60 20.95
N GLY A 60 -10.48 -13.43 21.97
CA GLY A 60 -9.56 -14.58 21.84
C GLY A 60 -10.03 -15.63 20.84
N ALA A 61 -11.34 -15.89 20.75
CA ALA A 61 -11.89 -16.78 19.72
C ALA A 61 -11.73 -16.22 18.31
N ARG A 62 -11.83 -14.89 18.13
CA ARG A 62 -11.59 -14.24 16.85
C ARG A 62 -10.13 -14.28 16.44
N LEU A 63 -9.21 -14.01 17.36
CA LEU A 63 -7.78 -14.14 17.08
C LEU A 63 -7.43 -15.57 16.67
N ARG A 64 -8.00 -16.59 17.33
CA ARG A 64 -7.85 -17.99 16.91
C ARG A 64 -8.40 -18.25 15.51
N ALA A 65 -9.56 -17.68 15.15
CA ALA A 65 -10.11 -17.80 13.81
C ALA A 65 -9.28 -17.07 12.74
N ALA A 66 -8.54 -16.02 13.14
CA ALA A 66 -7.62 -15.26 12.30
C ALA A 66 -6.19 -15.81 12.30
N TRP A 67 -5.93 -16.94 12.98
CA TRP A 67 -4.60 -17.51 13.19
C TRP A 67 -3.75 -17.58 11.91
N PRO A 68 -4.24 -18.08 10.75
CA PRO A 68 -3.39 -18.17 9.56
C PRO A 68 -2.82 -16.83 9.10
N ILE A 69 -3.61 -15.75 9.21
CA ILE A 69 -3.18 -14.39 8.85
C ILE A 69 -2.19 -13.85 9.89
N LEU A 70 -2.50 -14.06 11.18
CA LEU A 70 -1.63 -13.61 12.27
C LEU A 70 -0.29 -14.33 12.26
N ALA A 71 -0.27 -15.63 11.99
CA ALA A 71 0.93 -16.44 11.86
C ALA A 71 1.77 -16.00 10.66
N ALA A 72 1.16 -15.75 9.50
CA ALA A 72 1.88 -15.26 8.33
C ALA A 72 2.44 -13.84 8.53
N ALA A 73 1.69 -12.95 9.18
CA ALA A 73 2.16 -11.62 9.53
C ALA A 73 3.33 -11.68 10.53
N ALA A 74 3.20 -12.50 11.57
CA ALA A 74 4.26 -12.73 12.54
C ALA A 74 5.51 -13.34 11.89
N ALA A 75 5.34 -14.28 10.96
CA ALA A 75 6.44 -14.88 10.20
C ALA A 75 7.17 -13.84 9.36
N LEU A 76 6.45 -12.95 8.67
CA LEU A 76 7.06 -11.88 7.88
C LEU A 76 7.83 -10.89 8.77
N CYS A 77 7.26 -10.48 9.92
CA CYS A 77 7.94 -9.66 10.91
C CYS A 77 9.19 -10.35 11.48
N LEU A 78 9.10 -11.65 11.78
CA LEU A 78 10.21 -12.43 12.30
C LEU A 78 11.33 -12.54 11.28
N VAL A 79 11.02 -12.91 10.03
CA VAL A 79 12.02 -12.98 8.94
C VAL A 79 12.67 -11.62 8.73
N GLY A 80 11.88 -10.54 8.68
CA GLY A 80 12.43 -9.18 8.58
C GLY A 80 13.38 -8.84 9.73
N THR A 81 13.01 -9.20 10.97
CA THR A 81 13.84 -8.93 12.15
C THR A 81 15.12 -9.77 12.16
N LEU A 82 15.03 -11.06 11.84
CA LEU A 82 16.19 -11.95 11.75
C LEU A 82 17.14 -11.53 10.61
N SER A 83 16.60 -10.97 9.53
CA SER A 83 17.40 -10.50 8.39
C SER A 83 18.36 -9.36 8.74
N LEU A 84 18.16 -8.65 9.86
CA LEU A 84 19.11 -7.64 10.34
C LEU A 84 20.50 -8.22 10.64
N GLY A 85 20.59 -9.52 10.92
CA GLY A 85 21.87 -10.21 11.12
C GLY A 85 22.56 -10.66 9.83
N VAL A 86 21.85 -10.69 8.70
CA VAL A 86 22.36 -11.22 7.43
C VAL A 86 23.59 -10.45 6.92
N PRO A 87 23.60 -9.12 6.85
CA PRO A 87 24.77 -8.37 6.40
C PRO A 87 26.05 -8.70 7.18
N ARG A 88 25.93 -8.84 8.51
CA ARG A 88 27.06 -9.23 9.36
C ARG A 88 27.56 -10.64 9.06
N LEU A 89 26.66 -11.58 8.74
CA LEU A 89 27.03 -12.93 8.32
C LEU A 89 27.71 -12.94 6.94
N LEU A 90 27.40 -11.96 6.09
CA LEU A 90 28.05 -11.73 4.80
C LEU A 90 29.38 -10.96 4.91
N GLY A 91 29.71 -10.44 6.11
CA GLY A 91 30.94 -9.66 6.34
C GLY A 91 30.83 -8.19 5.94
N GLU A 92 29.61 -7.69 5.76
CA GLU A 92 29.34 -6.36 5.20
C GLU A 92 29.04 -5.32 6.26
N GLU A 93 29.40 -4.06 5.97
CA GLU A 93 28.98 -2.92 6.77
C GLU A 93 27.49 -2.64 6.55
N TYR A 94 26.79 -2.33 7.64
CA TYR A 94 25.33 -2.21 7.62
C TYR A 94 24.86 -1.20 8.66
N PRO A 95 24.01 -0.22 8.28
CA PRO A 95 23.43 0.73 9.22
C PRO A 95 22.34 0.04 10.07
N LEU A 96 22.78 -0.82 10.98
CA LEU A 96 21.94 -1.73 11.76
C LEU A 96 20.83 -0.99 12.50
N LEU A 97 21.15 0.12 13.14
CA LEU A 97 20.17 0.89 13.92
C LEU A 97 19.07 1.50 13.05
N THR A 98 19.44 2.09 11.90
CA THR A 98 18.48 2.65 10.95
C THR A 98 17.53 1.57 10.42
N ASN A 99 18.08 0.43 10.02
CA ASN A 99 17.26 -0.68 9.49
C ASN A 99 16.49 -1.42 10.59
N ALA A 100 17.00 -1.47 11.81
CA ALA A 100 16.27 -1.97 12.99
C ALA A 100 15.06 -1.09 13.31
N THR A 101 15.22 0.24 13.27
CA THR A 101 14.10 1.18 13.42
C THR A 101 13.07 0.99 12.31
N ALA A 102 13.50 0.82 11.07
CA ALA A 102 12.60 0.59 9.93
C ALA A 102 11.78 -0.72 10.09
N VAL A 103 12.42 -1.84 10.46
CA VAL A 103 11.69 -3.11 10.66
C VAL A 103 10.81 -3.05 11.91
N ALA A 104 11.24 -2.39 12.99
CA ALA A 104 10.43 -2.18 14.18
C ALA A 104 9.16 -1.37 13.84
N LYS A 105 9.29 -0.33 13.01
CA LYS A 105 8.16 0.46 12.50
C LYS A 105 7.22 -0.39 11.63
N PHE A 106 7.75 -1.29 10.79
CA PHE A 106 6.93 -2.23 10.04
C PHE A 106 6.15 -3.17 10.96
N CYS A 107 6.83 -3.78 11.94
CA CYS A 107 6.21 -4.63 12.96
C CYS A 107 5.14 -3.88 13.77
N TRP A 108 5.38 -2.60 14.07
CA TRP A 108 4.42 -1.73 14.76
C TRP A 108 3.12 -1.58 13.95
N TYR A 109 3.23 -1.33 12.64
CA TYR A 109 2.07 -1.27 11.74
C TYR A 109 1.36 -2.63 11.61
N ALA A 110 2.10 -3.74 11.67
CA ALA A 110 1.51 -5.08 11.61
C ALA A 110 0.55 -5.37 12.78
N LEU A 111 0.70 -4.68 13.92
CA LEU A 111 -0.23 -4.78 15.05
C LEU A 111 -1.65 -4.28 14.74
N LEU A 112 -1.84 -3.55 13.63
CA LEU A 112 -3.17 -3.19 13.15
C LEU A 112 -4.00 -4.42 12.75
N VAL A 113 -3.36 -5.54 12.36
CA VAL A 113 -4.08 -6.79 12.04
C VAL A 113 -4.83 -7.33 13.26
N PRO A 114 -4.16 -7.76 14.37
CA PRO A 114 -4.86 -8.25 15.54
C PRO A 114 -5.79 -7.20 16.17
N ALA A 115 -5.41 -5.92 16.15
CA ALA A 115 -6.27 -4.87 16.69
C ALA A 115 -7.58 -4.75 15.90
N THR A 116 -7.52 -4.81 14.57
CA THR A 116 -8.71 -4.79 13.72
C THR A 116 -9.58 -6.03 13.94
N VAL A 117 -8.98 -7.23 14.03
CA VAL A 117 -9.70 -8.49 14.32
C VAL A 117 -10.50 -8.40 15.63
N VAL A 118 -9.92 -7.76 16.65
CA VAL A 118 -10.55 -7.64 17.97
C VAL A 118 -11.64 -6.56 17.98
N LEU A 119 -11.37 -5.40 17.36
CA LEU A 119 -12.21 -4.21 17.47
C LEU A 119 -13.33 -4.14 16.43
N ALA A 120 -13.14 -4.70 15.22
CA ALA A 120 -14.14 -4.75 14.16
C ALA A 120 -14.96 -6.05 14.24
N ARG A 121 -15.99 -6.07 15.08
CA ARG A 121 -16.62 -7.33 15.51
C ARG A 121 -17.76 -7.81 14.61
N SER A 122 -18.26 -6.91 13.78
CA SER A 122 -19.41 -7.13 12.90
C SER A 122 -19.38 -6.13 11.75
N VAL A 123 -20.21 -6.35 10.74
CA VAL A 123 -20.43 -5.37 9.65
C VAL A 123 -20.92 -4.00 10.16
N ARG A 124 -21.57 -3.92 11.33
CA ARG A 124 -21.97 -2.62 11.92
C ARG A 124 -20.75 -1.86 12.43
N ASP A 125 -19.79 -2.59 12.98
CA ASP A 125 -18.55 -2.04 13.54
C ASP A 125 -17.60 -1.54 12.43
N THR A 126 -17.72 -2.02 11.20
CA THR A 126 -16.89 -1.52 10.09
C THR A 126 -17.41 -0.24 9.44
N ARG A 127 -18.67 0.15 9.70
CA ARG A 127 -19.27 1.35 9.09
C ARG A 127 -18.54 2.65 9.43
N PRO A 128 -18.18 2.93 10.69
CA PRO A 128 -17.46 4.16 11.01
C PRO A 128 -16.14 4.24 10.25
N LEU A 129 -15.35 3.16 10.23
CA LEU A 129 -14.08 3.11 9.49
C LEU A 129 -14.29 3.31 7.98
N ALA A 130 -15.23 2.58 7.36
CA ALA A 130 -15.53 2.72 5.94
C ALA A 130 -15.98 4.14 5.58
N ARG A 131 -16.77 4.79 6.43
CA ARG A 131 -17.19 6.18 6.25
C ARG A 131 -16.03 7.14 6.39
N THR A 132 -15.18 6.97 7.40
CA THR A 132 -14.00 7.82 7.56
C THR A 132 -13.06 7.69 6.38
N ILE A 133 -12.76 6.47 5.92
CA ILE A 133 -11.92 6.25 4.74
C ILE A 133 -12.54 6.89 3.50
N ALA A 134 -13.84 6.72 3.28
CA ALA A 134 -14.52 7.36 2.15
C ALA A 134 -14.45 8.89 2.22
N LEU A 135 -14.74 9.49 3.38
CA LEU A 135 -14.69 10.95 3.56
C LEU A 135 -13.26 11.49 3.44
N TRP A 136 -12.30 10.83 4.06
CA TRP A 136 -10.88 11.20 4.00
C TRP A 136 -10.32 11.06 2.60
N GLY A 137 -10.68 10.00 1.87
CA GLY A 137 -10.35 9.82 0.47
C GLY A 137 -10.96 10.89 -0.44
N CYS A 138 -12.22 11.26 -0.21
CA CYS A 138 -12.84 12.38 -0.93
C CYS A 138 -12.14 13.71 -0.60
N ALA A 139 -11.72 13.93 0.64
CA ALA A 139 -10.93 15.10 1.02
C ALA A 139 -9.56 15.11 0.34
N ALA A 140 -8.89 13.95 0.27
CA ALA A 140 -7.62 13.78 -0.45
C ALA A 140 -7.78 14.06 -1.94
N ALA A 141 -8.86 13.58 -2.56
CA ALA A 141 -9.20 13.88 -3.96
C ALA A 141 -9.47 15.37 -4.16
N GLY A 142 -10.26 16.00 -3.28
CA GLY A 142 -10.49 17.45 -3.32
C GLY A 142 -9.20 18.26 -3.21
N TRP A 143 -8.30 17.88 -2.30
CA TRP A 143 -6.98 18.51 -2.18
C TRP A 143 -6.13 18.30 -3.44
N GLY A 144 -6.15 17.10 -4.02
CA GLY A 144 -5.47 16.80 -5.28
C GLY A 144 -5.99 17.65 -6.45
N ILE A 145 -7.30 17.95 -6.51
CA ILE A 145 -7.85 18.89 -7.51
C ILE A 145 -7.28 20.29 -7.30
N LEU A 146 -7.20 20.75 -6.06
CA LEU A 146 -6.66 22.07 -5.74
C LEU A 146 -5.18 22.18 -6.10
N GLN A 147 -4.41 21.11 -5.89
CA GLN A 147 -3.00 21.03 -6.32
C GLN A 147 -2.89 21.05 -7.84
N PHE A 148 -3.66 20.19 -8.52
CA PHE A 148 -3.70 20.11 -9.98
C PHE A 148 -4.05 21.46 -10.63
N ALA A 149 -4.98 22.20 -10.02
CA ALA A 149 -5.39 23.54 -10.46
C ALA A 149 -4.39 24.65 -10.08
N GLY A 150 -3.33 24.34 -9.33
CA GLY A 150 -2.35 25.31 -8.85
C GLY A 150 -2.86 26.27 -7.77
N VAL A 151 -4.00 25.95 -7.13
CA VAL A 151 -4.63 26.78 -6.09
C VAL A 151 -3.91 26.64 -4.75
N VAL A 152 -3.41 25.43 -4.46
CA VAL A 152 -2.56 25.17 -3.28
C VAL A 152 -1.18 24.74 -3.75
N ALA A 153 -0.15 25.07 -2.98
CA ALA A 153 1.21 24.66 -3.30
C ALA A 153 1.34 23.13 -3.23
N GLU A 154 2.05 22.56 -4.20
CA GLU A 154 2.56 21.20 -4.07
C GLU A 154 3.55 21.14 -2.92
N PHE A 155 3.42 20.12 -2.09
CA PHE A 155 4.40 19.82 -1.07
C PHE A 155 5.77 19.38 -1.65
N GLU A 156 5.83 19.09 -2.97
CA GLU A 156 7.04 18.68 -3.71
C GLU A 156 7.41 19.63 -4.88
N GLY A 157 6.77 20.81 -4.99
CA GLY A 157 7.13 21.88 -5.94
C GLY A 157 6.21 22.02 -7.18
N LYS A 158 5.71 23.25 -7.43
CA LYS A 158 4.65 23.59 -8.40
C LYS A 158 4.88 23.09 -9.84
N ARG A 159 3.95 22.29 -10.39
CA ARG A 159 3.71 22.06 -11.83
C ARG A 159 2.23 21.69 -12.10
N PRO A 160 1.35 22.68 -12.37
CA PRO A 160 -0.03 22.42 -12.80
C PRO A 160 -0.09 21.43 -13.96
N GLY A 161 -1.07 20.51 -13.93
CA GLY A 161 -1.27 19.52 -14.99
C GLY A 161 -0.48 18.22 -14.84
N GLN A 162 0.17 17.98 -13.69
CA GLN A 162 0.95 16.77 -13.42
C GLN A 162 0.25 15.82 -12.43
N ARG A 163 0.92 14.72 -12.11
CA ARG A 163 0.48 13.80 -11.05
C ARG A 163 0.60 14.47 -9.69
N GLU A 164 -0.40 14.27 -8.83
CA GLU A 164 -0.48 14.96 -7.55
C GLU A 164 -0.34 14.01 -6.35
N PRO A 165 0.38 14.42 -5.28
CA PRO A 165 0.53 13.61 -4.07
C PRO A 165 -0.67 13.71 -3.11
N SER A 166 -1.57 14.67 -3.28
CA SER A 166 -2.49 15.08 -2.22
C SER A 166 -1.70 15.46 -0.93
N PHE A 167 -2.30 15.27 0.24
CA PHE A 167 -1.63 15.27 1.54
C PHE A 167 -1.19 13.86 1.97
N VAL A 168 -1.28 12.86 1.09
CA VAL A 168 -1.09 11.44 1.42
C VAL A 168 0.23 10.88 0.86
N GLY A 169 0.73 11.45 -0.24
CA GLY A 169 1.86 10.95 -1.04
C GLY A 169 1.38 10.30 -2.34
N ILE A 170 2.17 10.33 -3.42
CA ILE A 170 1.71 9.94 -4.78
C ILE A 170 1.16 8.49 -4.83
N TYR A 171 1.94 7.52 -4.37
CA TYR A 171 1.54 6.11 -4.39
C TYR A 171 0.44 5.80 -3.38
N ASP A 172 0.56 6.39 -2.18
CA ASP A 172 -0.40 6.22 -1.11
C ASP A 172 -1.78 6.82 -1.47
N PHE A 173 -1.78 7.94 -2.21
CA PHE A 173 -2.99 8.56 -2.74
C PHE A 173 -3.66 7.65 -3.78
N GLY A 174 -2.90 7.02 -4.67
CA GLY A 174 -3.41 6.01 -5.59
C GLY A 174 -4.03 4.81 -4.86
N ALA A 175 -3.33 4.28 -3.85
CA ALA A 175 -3.80 3.15 -3.03
C ALA A 175 -5.07 3.47 -2.24
N LEU A 176 -5.09 4.61 -1.55
CA LEU A 176 -6.26 5.11 -0.82
C LEU A 176 -7.44 5.32 -1.77
N SER A 177 -7.21 5.93 -2.93
CA SER A 177 -8.26 6.20 -3.92
C SER A 177 -8.86 4.93 -4.50
N ALA A 178 -8.03 3.92 -4.81
CA ALA A 178 -8.50 2.60 -5.23
C ALA A 178 -9.32 1.90 -4.13
N ALA A 179 -8.90 1.99 -2.86
CA ALA A 179 -9.65 1.45 -1.73
C ALA A 179 -10.98 2.19 -1.48
N VAL A 180 -11.00 3.51 -1.64
CA VAL A 180 -12.21 4.36 -1.54
C VAL A 180 -13.19 4.02 -2.66
N PHE A 181 -12.70 3.85 -3.88
CA PHE A 181 -13.49 3.37 -5.01
C PHE A 181 -14.09 1.99 -4.70
N ALA A 182 -13.27 1.02 -4.28
CA ALA A 182 -13.74 -0.32 -3.89
C ALA A 182 -14.80 -0.27 -2.78
N THR A 183 -14.66 0.64 -1.81
CA THR A 183 -15.66 0.88 -0.77
C THR A 183 -17.00 1.34 -1.36
N GLY A 184 -16.97 2.26 -2.33
CA GLY A 184 -18.15 2.70 -3.09
C GLY A 184 -18.81 1.56 -3.86
N VAL A 185 -18.02 0.73 -4.55
CA VAL A 185 -18.51 -0.45 -5.29
C VAL A 185 -19.20 -1.43 -4.33
N VAL A 186 -18.57 -1.80 -3.21
CA VAL A 186 -19.15 -2.70 -2.21
C VAL A 186 -20.44 -2.11 -1.63
N ALA A 187 -20.48 -0.80 -1.37
CA ALA A 187 -21.67 -0.14 -0.83
C ALA A 187 -22.86 -0.13 -1.82
N LEU A 188 -22.61 -0.05 -3.13
CA LEU A 188 -23.65 -0.04 -4.16
C LEU A 188 -24.05 -1.43 -4.66
N ALA A 189 -23.13 -2.39 -4.61
CA ALA A 189 -23.36 -3.76 -5.06
C ALA A 189 -24.32 -4.54 -4.15
N TRP A 190 -24.55 -4.10 -2.90
CA TRP A 190 -25.51 -4.75 -1.98
C TRP A 190 -26.78 -3.90 -1.74
N PRO A 191 -27.98 -4.50 -1.85
CA PRO A 191 -29.27 -3.78 -1.82
C PRO A 191 -29.53 -2.93 -0.58
N ASP A 192 -29.07 -3.37 0.58
CA ASP A 192 -29.44 -2.71 1.85
C ASP A 192 -28.81 -1.31 2.00
N GLY A 193 -27.79 -0.94 1.23
CA GLY A 193 -27.14 0.38 1.30
C GLY A 193 -26.54 0.77 2.66
N LYS A 194 -26.54 -0.14 3.65
CA LYS A 194 -26.26 0.17 5.06
C LYS A 194 -24.79 0.49 5.38
N LEU A 195 -23.84 0.24 4.47
CA LEU A 195 -22.42 0.51 4.72
C LEU A 195 -22.14 2.02 4.73
N LEU A 196 -22.38 2.70 3.61
CA LEU A 196 -22.15 4.14 3.44
C LEU A 196 -23.43 4.96 3.27
N GLY A 197 -24.54 4.35 2.83
CA GLY A 197 -25.66 5.07 2.24
C GLY A 197 -25.37 5.47 0.79
N ARG A 198 -26.42 5.74 -0.01
CA ARG A 198 -26.28 5.98 -1.46
C ARG A 198 -25.41 7.19 -1.79
N ARG A 199 -25.63 8.33 -1.11
CA ARG A 199 -24.91 9.59 -1.38
C ARG A 199 -23.40 9.44 -1.17
N LEU A 200 -23.00 8.92 -0.01
CA LEU A 200 -21.58 8.73 0.30
C LEU A 200 -20.94 7.61 -0.54
N ALA A 201 -21.69 6.58 -0.93
CA ALA A 201 -21.18 5.57 -1.86
C ALA A 201 -20.91 6.15 -3.25
N THR A 202 -21.81 7.00 -3.78
CA THR A 202 -21.56 7.73 -5.04
C THR A 202 -20.38 8.68 -4.92
N ALA A 203 -20.28 9.42 -3.80
CA ALA A 203 -19.14 10.29 -3.55
C ALA A 203 -17.82 9.51 -3.48
N ALA A 204 -17.80 8.34 -2.82
CA ALA A 204 -16.64 7.47 -2.75
C ALA A 204 -16.24 6.92 -4.13
N LEU A 205 -17.19 6.54 -4.98
CA LEU A 205 -16.88 6.15 -6.36
C LEU A 205 -16.26 7.30 -7.15
N ALA A 206 -16.88 8.48 -7.13
CA ALA A 206 -16.40 9.63 -7.89
C ALA A 206 -15.04 10.13 -7.37
N GLY A 207 -14.91 10.30 -6.04
CA GLY A 207 -13.69 10.73 -5.39
C GLY A 207 -12.55 9.73 -5.56
N GLY A 208 -12.83 8.44 -5.43
CA GLY A 208 -11.84 7.38 -5.68
C GLY A 208 -11.39 7.32 -7.14
N ALA A 209 -12.32 7.43 -8.10
CA ALA A 209 -11.97 7.46 -9.53
C ALA A 209 -11.09 8.68 -9.86
N LEU A 210 -11.48 9.85 -9.34
CA LEU A 210 -10.74 11.09 -9.54
C LEU A 210 -9.35 11.05 -8.90
N GLY A 211 -9.23 10.53 -7.67
CA GLY A 211 -7.94 10.39 -7.02
C GLY A 211 -6.99 9.43 -7.74
N ILE A 212 -7.52 8.36 -8.36
CA ILE A 212 -6.72 7.46 -9.21
C ILE A 212 -6.18 8.20 -10.44
N VAL A 213 -7.00 9.02 -11.10
CA VAL A 213 -6.57 9.87 -12.23
C VAL A 213 -5.45 10.83 -11.78
N LEU A 214 -5.71 11.59 -10.72
CA LEU A 214 -4.79 12.62 -10.22
C LEU A 214 -3.47 12.03 -9.71
N SER A 215 -3.48 10.85 -9.07
CA SER A 215 -2.24 10.18 -8.66
C SER A 215 -1.35 9.78 -9.85
N GLY A 216 -1.93 9.64 -11.04
CA GLY A 216 -1.24 9.14 -12.23
C GLY A 216 -0.66 7.73 -12.06
N ALA A 217 -1.02 6.97 -11.02
CA ALA A 217 -0.38 5.71 -10.71
C ALA A 217 -1.03 4.55 -11.48
N MET A 218 -0.41 4.07 -12.56
CA MET A 218 -0.92 2.90 -13.32
C MET A 218 -1.04 1.63 -12.46
N THR A 219 -0.22 1.49 -11.40
CA THR A 219 -0.34 0.38 -10.46
C THR A 219 -1.61 0.45 -9.60
N ALA A 220 -2.13 1.67 -9.34
CA ALA A 220 -3.45 1.85 -8.73
C ALA A 220 -4.59 1.42 -9.67
N VAL A 221 -4.42 1.58 -11.00
CA VAL A 221 -5.37 1.07 -12.00
C VAL A 221 -5.42 -0.46 -11.99
N VAL A 222 -4.27 -1.14 -11.83
CA VAL A 222 -4.24 -2.60 -11.66
C VAL A 222 -5.03 -3.02 -10.40
N GLY A 223 -4.79 -2.34 -9.27
CA GLY A 223 -5.50 -2.60 -8.02
C GLY A 223 -7.01 -2.31 -8.12
N LEU A 224 -7.39 -1.23 -8.80
CA LEU A 224 -8.78 -0.87 -9.10
C LEU A 224 -9.52 -1.99 -9.82
N TRP A 225 -8.96 -2.48 -10.93
CA TRP A 225 -9.60 -3.53 -11.73
C TRP A 225 -9.66 -4.86 -10.98
N ALA A 226 -8.60 -5.23 -10.27
CA ALA A 226 -8.60 -6.43 -9.44
C ALA A 226 -9.71 -6.38 -8.38
N ALA A 227 -9.81 -5.27 -7.65
CA ALA A 227 -10.86 -5.07 -6.64
C ALA A 227 -12.27 -5.04 -7.26
N LEU A 228 -12.46 -4.31 -8.37
CA LEU A 228 -13.75 -4.21 -9.05
C LEU A 228 -14.24 -5.59 -9.52
N VAL A 229 -13.39 -6.35 -10.23
CA VAL A 229 -13.74 -7.69 -10.72
C VAL A 229 -14.10 -8.60 -9.56
N ALA A 230 -13.32 -8.60 -8.47
CA ALA A 230 -13.61 -9.39 -7.29
C ALA A 230 -14.97 -9.05 -6.68
N VAL A 231 -15.27 -7.75 -6.48
CA VAL A 231 -16.56 -7.32 -5.90
C VAL A 231 -17.73 -7.70 -6.81
N LEU A 232 -17.62 -7.47 -8.13
CA LEU A 232 -18.69 -7.77 -9.08
C LEU A 232 -18.95 -9.27 -9.19
N VAL A 233 -17.90 -10.10 -9.22
CA VAL A 233 -18.03 -11.57 -9.27
C VAL A 233 -18.68 -12.10 -8.00
N VAL A 234 -18.23 -11.65 -6.82
CA VAL A 234 -18.82 -12.07 -5.54
C VAL A 234 -20.27 -11.60 -5.42
N ALA A 235 -20.56 -10.34 -5.75
CA ALA A 235 -21.93 -9.80 -5.74
C ALA A 235 -22.85 -10.54 -6.72
N ARG A 236 -22.34 -10.95 -7.90
CA ARG A 236 -23.08 -11.76 -8.86
C ARG A 236 -23.40 -13.14 -8.29
N ARG A 237 -22.41 -13.82 -7.71
CA ARG A 237 -22.59 -15.14 -7.09
C ARG A 237 -23.54 -15.11 -5.90
N ALA A 238 -23.54 -14.00 -5.16
CA ALA A 238 -24.46 -13.78 -4.04
C ALA A 238 -25.87 -13.32 -4.47
N GLY A 239 -26.16 -13.20 -5.77
CA GLY A 239 -27.44 -12.70 -6.26
C GLY A 239 -27.73 -11.23 -5.91
N ALA A 240 -26.73 -10.49 -5.44
CA ALA A 240 -26.85 -9.11 -4.99
C ALA A 240 -26.62 -8.08 -6.12
N LEU A 241 -26.01 -8.51 -7.24
CA LEU A 241 -25.56 -7.61 -8.29
C LEU A 241 -26.72 -6.88 -9.01
N ARG A 242 -26.73 -5.55 -8.89
CA ARG A 242 -27.63 -4.68 -9.66
C ARG A 242 -26.96 -4.25 -10.96
N ARG A 243 -27.56 -4.58 -12.11
CA ARG A 243 -27.01 -4.25 -13.45
C ARG A 243 -26.64 -2.78 -13.60
N GLY A 244 -27.51 -1.86 -13.17
CA GLY A 244 -27.24 -0.42 -13.23
C GLY A 244 -26.05 0.00 -12.37
N ALA A 245 -25.88 -0.56 -11.16
CA ALA A 245 -24.72 -0.29 -10.32
C ALA A 245 -23.43 -0.82 -10.96
N ALA A 246 -23.47 -2.03 -11.53
CA ALA A 246 -22.35 -2.63 -12.24
C ALA A 246 -21.89 -1.79 -13.44
N MET A 247 -22.85 -1.29 -14.24
CA MET A 247 -22.56 -0.41 -15.37
C MET A 247 -21.91 0.89 -14.92
N VAL A 248 -22.46 1.55 -13.89
CA VAL A 248 -21.89 2.79 -13.34
C VAL A 248 -20.47 2.58 -12.84
N THR A 249 -20.22 1.51 -12.08
CA THR A 249 -18.87 1.23 -11.56
C THR A 249 -17.90 0.87 -12.68
N LEU A 250 -18.34 0.13 -13.70
CA LEU A 250 -17.53 -0.19 -14.86
C LEU A 250 -17.17 1.07 -15.67
N SER A 251 -18.15 1.92 -15.95
CA SER A 251 -17.93 3.18 -16.68
C SER A 251 -16.96 4.10 -15.96
N LEU A 252 -17.08 4.24 -14.63
CA LEU A 252 -16.15 5.06 -13.85
C LEU A 252 -14.74 4.45 -13.79
N ALA A 253 -14.61 3.12 -13.73
CA ALA A 253 -13.30 2.48 -13.76
C ALA A 253 -12.60 2.64 -15.12
N LEU A 254 -13.37 2.55 -16.22
CA LEU A 254 -12.87 2.85 -17.58
C LEU A 254 -12.46 4.31 -17.71
N ALA A 255 -13.28 5.24 -17.22
CA ALA A 255 -12.96 6.67 -17.23
C ALA A 255 -11.71 6.98 -16.40
N ALA A 256 -11.57 6.38 -15.21
CA ALA A 256 -10.38 6.52 -14.39
C ALA A 256 -9.13 5.96 -15.09
N THR A 257 -9.25 4.79 -15.73
CA THR A 257 -8.17 4.18 -16.51
C THR A 257 -7.71 5.10 -17.64
N ALA A 258 -8.66 5.61 -18.44
CA ALA A 258 -8.37 6.54 -19.52
C ALA A 258 -7.76 7.85 -19.01
N GLY A 259 -8.30 8.42 -17.93
CA GLY A 259 -7.76 9.63 -17.32
C GLY A 259 -6.34 9.45 -16.78
N THR A 260 -6.06 8.34 -16.09
CA THR A 260 -4.70 8.03 -15.61
C THR A 260 -3.73 7.83 -16.78
N ALA A 261 -4.15 7.17 -17.85
CA ALA A 261 -3.33 7.01 -19.05
C ALA A 261 -3.03 8.35 -19.72
N LEU A 262 -4.02 9.23 -19.84
CA LEU A 262 -3.83 10.59 -20.38
C LEU A 262 -2.88 11.43 -19.52
N MET A 263 -3.00 11.34 -18.19
CA MET A 263 -2.06 11.97 -17.24
C MET A 263 -0.62 11.42 -17.33
N ARG A 264 -0.42 10.28 -18.00
CA ARG A 264 0.87 9.60 -18.16
C ARG A 264 1.33 9.54 -19.61
N THR A 265 0.71 10.30 -20.52
CA THR A 265 0.99 10.21 -21.96
C THR A 265 2.47 10.33 -22.28
N ASP A 266 3.17 11.27 -21.63
CA ASP A 266 4.61 11.47 -21.81
C ASP A 266 5.40 10.24 -21.32
N SER A 267 5.19 9.80 -20.08
CA SER A 267 5.88 8.61 -19.53
C SER A 267 5.57 7.30 -20.26
N ILE A 268 4.37 7.16 -20.84
CA ILE A 268 4.01 6.00 -21.66
C ILE A 268 4.73 6.06 -23.01
N THR A 269 4.84 7.25 -23.58
CA THR A 269 5.55 7.49 -24.83
C THR A 269 7.05 7.23 -24.64
N ASP A 270 7.63 7.74 -23.55
CA ASP A 270 9.03 7.54 -23.18
C ASP A 270 9.32 6.05 -22.91
N PHE A 271 8.43 5.36 -22.19
CA PHE A 271 8.56 3.92 -21.97
C PHE A 271 8.42 3.10 -23.27
N ALA A 272 7.55 3.51 -24.19
CA ALA A 272 7.46 2.88 -25.51
C ALA A 272 8.76 3.09 -26.30
N ALA A 273 9.37 4.27 -26.22
CA ALA A 273 10.68 4.52 -26.81
C ALA A 273 11.79 3.69 -26.14
N PHE A 274 11.75 3.54 -24.82
CA PHE A 274 12.64 2.66 -24.06
C PHE A 274 12.55 1.19 -24.52
N LEU A 275 11.34 0.70 -24.83
CA LEU A 275 11.12 -0.62 -25.41
C LEU A 275 11.50 -0.74 -26.89
N GLY A 276 11.99 0.34 -27.52
CA GLY A 276 12.32 0.38 -28.95
C GLY A 276 11.09 0.43 -29.87
N LEU A 277 9.91 0.77 -29.34
CA LEU A 277 8.66 0.87 -30.11
C LEU A 277 8.48 2.26 -30.73
N ARG A 278 9.35 3.23 -30.42
CA ARG A 278 9.30 4.61 -30.92
C ARG A 278 10.68 5.29 -30.84
N ASP A 279 10.89 6.32 -31.66
CA ASP A 279 12.10 7.15 -31.61
C ASP A 279 12.17 7.99 -30.32
N ARG A 280 13.38 8.08 -29.74
CA ARG A 280 13.65 8.78 -28.48
C ARG A 280 13.98 10.25 -28.75
N VAL A 281 13.37 11.16 -28.00
CA VAL A 281 13.84 12.54 -27.90
C VAL A 281 14.91 12.57 -26.80
N GLU A 282 16.09 13.15 -27.07
CA GLU A 282 17.13 13.29 -26.06
C GLU A 282 16.62 14.17 -24.91
N ASP A 283 16.31 13.53 -23.79
CA ASP A 283 15.91 14.17 -22.54
C ASP A 283 16.78 13.61 -21.41
N THR A 284 17.35 14.49 -20.59
CA THR A 284 18.22 14.14 -19.47
C THR A 284 17.43 13.77 -18.21
N ARG A 285 16.09 13.76 -18.27
CA ARG A 285 15.22 13.41 -17.14
C ARG A 285 15.12 11.89 -16.94
N VAL A 286 15.13 11.47 -15.68
CA VAL A 286 14.89 10.07 -15.28
C VAL A 286 13.44 9.68 -15.58
N ASP A 287 13.22 8.78 -16.54
CA ASP A 287 11.89 8.22 -16.82
C ASP A 287 11.49 7.26 -15.69
N SER A 288 10.29 7.48 -15.14
CA SER A 288 9.73 6.69 -14.05
C SER A 288 9.62 5.19 -14.37
N TYR A 289 9.36 4.77 -15.61
CA TYR A 289 9.18 3.34 -15.93
C TYR A 289 10.49 2.64 -16.30
N ALA A 290 11.35 3.30 -17.07
CA ALA A 290 12.69 2.79 -17.37
C ALA A 290 13.51 2.65 -16.08
N HIS A 291 13.49 3.68 -15.21
CA HIS A 291 14.14 3.62 -13.90
C HIS A 291 13.60 2.49 -13.02
N ARG A 292 12.27 2.26 -12.96
CA ARG A 292 11.72 1.11 -12.22
C ARG A 292 12.17 -0.23 -12.81
N THR A 293 12.33 -0.33 -14.12
CA THR A 293 12.82 -1.54 -14.79
C THR A 293 14.28 -1.79 -14.45
N LEU A 294 15.11 -0.75 -14.46
CA LEU A 294 16.50 -0.76 -13.99
C LEU A 294 16.60 -1.23 -12.52
N LEU A 295 15.80 -0.64 -11.63
CA LEU A 295 15.79 -1.04 -10.21
C LEU A 295 15.26 -2.46 -10.01
N ALA A 296 14.31 -2.91 -10.85
CA ALA A 296 13.84 -4.28 -10.84
C ALA A 296 14.91 -5.25 -11.35
N TYR A 297 15.71 -4.86 -12.34
CA TYR A 297 16.85 -5.64 -12.78
C TYR A 297 17.86 -5.83 -11.63
N LEU A 298 18.25 -4.74 -10.97
CA LEU A 298 19.17 -4.78 -9.82
C LEU A 298 18.61 -5.66 -8.69
N GLY A 299 17.34 -5.48 -8.31
CA GLY A 299 16.69 -6.32 -7.30
C GLY A 299 16.68 -7.81 -7.66
N GLY A 300 16.44 -8.13 -8.94
CA GLY A 300 16.51 -9.50 -9.44
C GLY A 300 17.92 -10.10 -9.34
N ARG A 301 18.95 -9.33 -9.69
CA ARG A 301 20.36 -9.76 -9.58
C ARG A 301 20.80 -9.99 -8.14
N ILE A 302 20.37 -9.11 -7.23
CA ILE A 302 20.59 -9.28 -5.79
C ILE A 302 19.95 -10.58 -5.30
N PHE A 303 18.68 -10.81 -5.63
CA PHE A 303 17.97 -12.03 -5.25
C PHE A 303 18.65 -13.30 -5.81
N LEU A 304 19.04 -13.31 -7.08
CA LEU A 304 19.70 -14.46 -7.69
C LEU A 304 21.06 -14.77 -7.06
N SER A 305 21.73 -13.76 -6.50
CA SER A 305 23.01 -13.93 -5.81
C SER A 305 22.83 -14.38 -4.35
N HIS A 306 21.72 -13.99 -3.71
CA HIS A 306 21.40 -14.31 -2.31
C HIS A 306 19.99 -14.91 -2.15
N PRO A 307 19.67 -16.04 -2.79
CA PRO A 307 18.28 -16.48 -2.95
C PRO A 307 17.62 -16.91 -1.64
N LEU A 308 18.38 -17.44 -0.67
CA LEU A 308 17.80 -17.98 0.55
C LEU A 308 17.47 -16.90 1.58
N THR A 309 18.41 -16.00 1.84
CA THR A 309 18.36 -15.03 2.94
C THR A 309 18.12 -13.60 2.47
N GLY A 310 18.33 -13.32 1.18
CA GLY A 310 18.47 -11.96 0.69
C GLY A 310 19.71 -11.27 1.28
N VAL A 311 19.70 -9.93 1.22
CA VAL A 311 20.79 -9.06 1.70
C VAL A 311 20.47 -8.31 3.00
N GLY A 312 19.38 -8.67 3.69
CA GLY A 312 18.91 -8.00 4.91
C GLY A 312 17.83 -6.94 4.63
N TRP A 313 17.08 -6.59 5.68
CA TRP A 313 15.98 -5.61 5.61
C TRP A 313 16.43 -4.25 5.06
N ASN A 314 15.88 -3.81 3.92
CA ASN A 314 16.35 -2.64 3.15
C ASN A 314 17.80 -2.73 2.65
N GLY A 315 18.45 -3.89 2.74
CA GLY A 315 19.83 -4.10 2.30
C GLY A 315 20.05 -3.86 0.82
N SER A 316 19.01 -4.02 -0.03
CA SER A 316 19.10 -3.71 -1.47
C SER A 316 19.37 -2.24 -1.79
N ARG A 317 19.32 -1.35 -0.80
CA ARG A 317 19.71 0.08 -0.91
C ARG A 317 21.16 0.36 -0.53
N GLU A 318 21.87 -0.64 -0.02
CA GLU A 318 23.26 -0.49 0.41
C GLU A 318 24.21 -0.75 -0.76
N GLU A 319 25.29 0.03 -0.81
CA GLU A 319 26.22 0.03 -1.95
C GLU A 319 26.83 -1.34 -2.24
N TRP A 320 27.27 -2.05 -1.21
CA TRP A 320 27.82 -3.40 -1.35
C TRP A 320 26.84 -4.38 -2.02
N ALA A 321 25.53 -4.17 -1.87
CA ALA A 321 24.53 -5.07 -2.43
C ALA A 321 24.27 -4.81 -3.91
N TYR A 322 24.17 -3.54 -4.34
CA TYR A 322 23.86 -3.20 -5.74
C TYR A 322 25.09 -2.95 -6.61
N SER A 323 26.21 -2.49 -6.05
CA SER A 323 27.40 -2.09 -6.80
C SER A 323 27.97 -3.19 -7.70
N PRO A 324 27.97 -4.49 -7.34
CA PRO A 324 28.50 -5.54 -8.21
C PRO A 324 27.73 -5.69 -9.53
N PHE A 325 26.53 -5.14 -9.62
CA PHE A 325 25.65 -5.27 -10.78
C PHE A 325 25.54 -3.98 -11.60
N LEU A 326 26.14 -2.87 -11.16
CA LEU A 326 25.98 -1.57 -11.81
C LEU A 326 26.57 -1.54 -13.22
N ASP A 327 27.76 -2.09 -13.44
CA ASP A 327 28.38 -2.08 -14.77
C ASP A 327 27.55 -2.86 -15.80
N ASP A 328 26.96 -3.96 -15.37
CA ASP A 328 26.08 -4.75 -16.21
C ASP A 328 24.74 -4.04 -16.45
N ALA A 329 24.21 -3.37 -15.42
CA ALA A 329 23.04 -2.53 -15.56
C ALA A 329 23.30 -1.37 -16.56
N ARG A 330 24.45 -0.69 -16.50
CA ARG A 330 24.82 0.36 -17.45
C ARG A 330 24.91 -0.15 -18.88
N ARG A 331 25.40 -1.38 -19.08
CA ARG A 331 25.40 -2.02 -20.42
C ARG A 331 24.01 -2.37 -20.91
N LEU A 332 23.12 -2.83 -20.04
CA LEU A 332 21.77 -3.24 -20.39
C LEU A 332 20.82 -2.05 -20.59
N PHE A 333 21.06 -0.95 -19.87
CA PHE A 333 20.28 0.28 -19.91
C PHE A 333 21.16 1.48 -20.31
N PRO A 334 21.82 1.45 -21.48
CA PRO A 334 22.83 2.45 -21.85
C PRO A 334 22.23 3.84 -22.14
N ALA A 335 20.92 3.90 -22.30
CA ALA A 335 20.19 5.13 -22.59
C ALA A 335 19.58 5.78 -21.34
N GLU A 336 19.75 5.17 -20.16
CA GLU A 336 19.36 5.80 -18.90
C GLU A 336 20.44 6.75 -18.40
N PRO A 337 20.07 7.92 -17.85
CA PRO A 337 21.04 8.88 -17.30
C PRO A 337 21.69 8.33 -16.02
N GLU A 338 22.90 8.79 -15.67
CA GLU A 338 23.65 8.31 -14.49
C GLU A 338 22.89 8.56 -13.17
N GLU A 339 22.01 9.57 -13.14
CA GLU A 339 21.14 9.88 -12.01
C GLU A 339 20.10 8.78 -11.72
N ALA A 340 19.76 7.95 -12.72
CA ALA A 340 18.88 6.80 -12.56
C ALA A 340 19.57 5.62 -11.87
N PHE A 341 20.90 5.58 -11.85
CA PHE A 341 21.65 4.52 -11.19
C PHE A 341 21.83 4.82 -9.70
N PRO A 342 21.66 3.83 -8.80
CA PRO A 342 21.92 4.01 -7.37
C PRO A 342 23.37 4.42 -7.10
N SER A 343 23.56 5.28 -6.10
CA SER A 343 24.86 5.68 -5.57
C SER A 343 24.77 5.93 -4.06
N PRO A 344 25.89 6.10 -3.34
CA PRO A 344 25.87 6.47 -1.92
C PRO A 344 25.05 7.73 -1.62
N GLU A 345 25.08 8.71 -2.54
CA GLU A 345 24.30 9.95 -2.50
C GLU A 345 22.85 9.77 -2.97
N ARG A 346 22.59 8.76 -3.82
CA ARG A 346 21.28 8.44 -4.39
C ARG A 346 20.87 7.02 -4.00
N ARG A 347 20.34 6.88 -2.79
CA ARG A 347 19.90 5.60 -2.20
C ARG A 347 18.58 5.09 -2.79
N TRP A 348 18.54 4.94 -4.11
CA TRP A 348 17.44 4.28 -4.79
C TRP A 348 17.34 2.83 -4.32
N GLY A 349 16.13 2.39 -4.00
CA GLY A 349 15.84 1.01 -3.67
C GLY A 349 14.87 0.40 -4.65
N VAL A 350 14.76 -0.92 -4.65
CA VAL A 350 13.83 -1.66 -5.50
C VAL A 350 12.40 -1.13 -5.33
N GLN A 351 11.80 -0.59 -6.40
CA GLN A 351 10.46 0.01 -6.39
C GLN A 351 9.35 -0.99 -6.75
N ASN A 352 9.41 -2.17 -6.14
CA ASN A 352 8.42 -3.22 -6.26
C ASN A 352 8.49 -4.07 -4.99
N MET A 353 7.45 -4.09 -4.17
CA MET A 353 7.47 -4.76 -2.86
C MET A 353 7.82 -6.24 -2.99
N TYR A 354 7.27 -6.94 -3.97
CA TYR A 354 7.48 -8.38 -4.14
C TYR A 354 8.94 -8.70 -4.42
N LEU A 355 9.53 -7.94 -5.34
CA LEU A 355 10.91 -8.09 -5.70
C LEU A 355 11.86 -7.56 -4.62
N GLN A 356 11.51 -6.45 -3.96
CA GLN A 356 12.29 -5.93 -2.84
C GLN A 356 12.32 -6.95 -1.71
N VAL A 357 11.18 -7.55 -1.34
CA VAL A 357 11.14 -8.61 -0.32
C VAL A 357 11.97 -9.82 -0.75
N ALA A 358 11.98 -10.18 -2.04
CA ALA A 358 12.86 -11.23 -2.53
C ALA A 358 14.34 -10.85 -2.42
N ALA A 359 14.72 -9.64 -2.82
CA ALA A 359 16.10 -9.15 -2.74
C ALA A 359 16.59 -9.01 -1.29
N ASP A 360 15.78 -8.41 -0.43
CA ASP A 360 16.12 -8.10 0.97
C ASP A 360 16.02 -9.34 1.87
N LEU A 361 15.01 -10.20 1.68
CA LEU A 361 14.66 -11.27 2.63
C LEU A 361 14.70 -12.69 2.02
N GLY A 362 15.06 -12.81 0.75
CA GLY A 362 15.16 -14.09 0.04
C GLY A 362 13.84 -14.84 -0.09
N LEU A 363 13.95 -16.14 -0.34
CA LEU A 363 12.82 -17.06 -0.43
C LEU A 363 12.00 -17.12 0.86
N ALA A 364 12.63 -16.97 2.03
CA ALA A 364 11.93 -16.99 3.32
C ALA A 364 10.96 -15.81 3.43
N GLY A 365 11.41 -14.59 3.11
CA GLY A 365 10.55 -13.41 3.15
C GLY A 365 9.48 -13.43 2.06
N LEU A 366 9.83 -13.87 0.85
CA LEU A 366 8.87 -14.01 -0.24
C LEU A 366 7.77 -15.03 0.11
N ALA A 367 8.13 -16.19 0.69
CA ALA A 367 7.18 -17.19 1.15
C ALA A 367 6.26 -16.63 2.26
N ALA A 368 6.80 -15.89 3.23
CA ALA A 368 6.00 -15.26 4.27
C ALA A 368 5.03 -14.20 3.71
N LEU A 369 5.48 -13.39 2.75
CA LEU A 369 4.64 -12.40 2.07
C LEU A 369 3.52 -13.06 1.25
N VAL A 370 3.85 -14.09 0.46
CA VAL A 370 2.86 -14.86 -0.32
C VAL A 370 1.87 -15.55 0.62
N ALA A 371 2.34 -16.16 1.71
CA ALA A 371 1.46 -16.77 2.71
C ALA A 371 0.52 -15.75 3.34
N LEU A 372 1.00 -14.53 3.64
CA LEU A 372 0.18 -13.45 4.20
C LEU A 372 -0.91 -13.00 3.22
N GLY A 373 -0.53 -12.73 1.96
CA GLY A 373 -1.47 -12.36 0.90
C GLY A 373 -2.49 -13.46 0.63
N ALA A 374 -2.05 -14.71 0.51
CA ALA A 374 -2.91 -15.86 0.27
C ALA A 374 -3.86 -16.12 1.43
N ALA A 375 -3.38 -16.09 2.69
CA ALA A 375 -4.23 -16.24 3.87
C ALA A 375 -5.30 -15.15 3.94
N GLY A 376 -4.93 -13.90 3.67
CA GLY A 376 -5.85 -12.76 3.62
C GLY A 376 -6.92 -12.92 2.53
N LEU A 377 -6.52 -13.22 1.29
CA LEU A 377 -7.43 -13.39 0.16
C LEU A 377 -8.34 -14.60 0.34
N VAL A 378 -7.82 -15.76 0.78
CA VAL A 378 -8.61 -16.97 1.03
C VAL A 378 -9.63 -16.71 2.13
N ALA A 379 -9.24 -16.10 3.25
CA ALA A 379 -10.18 -15.75 4.32
C ALA A 379 -11.24 -14.76 3.82
N GLY A 380 -10.82 -13.73 3.08
CA GLY A 380 -11.67 -12.71 2.50
C GLY A 380 -12.71 -13.27 1.55
N PHE A 381 -12.30 -14.01 0.52
CA PHE A 381 -13.22 -14.59 -0.46
C PHE A 381 -14.17 -15.63 0.16
N ARG A 382 -13.71 -16.43 1.12
CA ARG A 382 -14.58 -17.37 1.85
C ARG A 382 -15.68 -16.66 2.63
N ALA A 383 -15.37 -15.51 3.24
CA ALA A 383 -16.33 -14.75 4.02
C ALA A 383 -17.14 -13.73 3.18
N ALA A 384 -16.65 -13.30 2.03
CA ALA A 384 -17.21 -12.20 1.24
C ALA A 384 -18.62 -12.48 0.69
N ALA A 385 -18.99 -13.74 0.50
CA ALA A 385 -20.34 -14.13 0.10
C ALA A 385 -21.41 -13.76 1.16
N HIS A 386 -21.01 -13.67 2.43
CA HIS A 386 -21.90 -13.48 3.57
C HIS A 386 -21.58 -12.23 4.40
N SER A 387 -20.38 -11.66 4.25
CA SER A 387 -19.92 -10.49 4.99
C SER A 387 -19.41 -9.40 4.07
N ARG A 388 -20.08 -8.24 4.13
CA ARG A 388 -19.65 -7.01 3.44
C ARG A 388 -18.34 -6.45 4.01
N ALA A 389 -18.07 -6.71 5.29
CA ALA A 389 -16.81 -6.32 5.90
C ALA A 389 -15.65 -7.12 5.31
N ALA A 390 -15.84 -8.42 5.10
CA ALA A 390 -14.85 -9.26 4.45
C ALA A 390 -14.64 -8.87 2.98
N MET A 391 -15.72 -8.55 2.25
CA MET A 391 -15.60 -8.04 0.88
C MET A 391 -14.89 -6.69 0.83
N LEU A 392 -15.14 -5.79 1.79
CA LEU A 392 -14.43 -4.51 1.92
C LEU A 392 -12.93 -4.74 2.13
N GLY A 393 -12.56 -5.57 3.11
CA GLY A 393 -11.16 -5.95 3.35
C GLY A 393 -10.50 -6.57 2.12
N THR A 394 -11.21 -7.47 1.42
CA THR A 394 -10.71 -8.12 0.20
C THR A 394 -10.47 -7.10 -0.92
N GLY A 395 -11.41 -6.17 -1.12
CA GLY A 395 -11.27 -5.09 -2.10
C GLY A 395 -10.09 -4.18 -1.78
N TRP A 396 -9.86 -3.85 -0.51
CA TRP A 396 -8.70 -3.06 -0.08
C TRP A 396 -7.39 -3.82 -0.28
N LEU A 397 -7.34 -5.12 0.03
CA LEU A 397 -6.14 -5.96 -0.21
C LEU A 397 -5.75 -6.02 -1.69
N LEU A 398 -6.75 -6.17 -2.58
CA LEU A 398 -6.51 -6.17 -4.02
C LEU A 398 -6.07 -4.79 -4.53
N ALA A 399 -6.66 -3.72 -3.99
CA ALA A 399 -6.28 -2.35 -4.31
C ALA A 399 -4.80 -2.08 -3.96
N VAL A 400 -4.38 -2.37 -2.72
CA VAL A 400 -2.98 -2.18 -2.32
C VAL A 400 -2.03 -3.15 -3.02
N GLY A 401 -2.45 -4.40 -3.25
CA GLY A 401 -1.65 -5.39 -3.97
C GLY A 401 -1.26 -4.92 -5.37
N GLY A 402 -2.17 -4.24 -6.08
CA GLY A 402 -1.85 -3.59 -7.35
C GLY A 402 -0.77 -2.51 -7.20
N VAL A 403 -0.91 -1.63 -6.20
CA VAL A 403 0.03 -0.50 -5.99
C VAL A 403 1.42 -0.97 -5.57
N TRP A 404 1.51 -2.05 -4.78
CA TRP A 404 2.78 -2.67 -4.37
C TRP A 404 3.63 -3.20 -5.53
N LEU A 405 3.08 -3.33 -6.76
CA LEU A 405 3.86 -3.64 -7.96
C LEU A 405 4.79 -2.50 -8.40
N GLY A 406 4.53 -1.26 -7.98
CA GLY A 406 5.28 -0.08 -8.38
C GLY A 406 5.80 0.76 -7.23
N ASN A 407 5.76 0.21 -6.01
CA ASN A 407 6.35 0.84 -4.83
C ASN A 407 7.10 -0.20 -4.01
N GLY A 408 8.26 0.20 -3.48
CA GLY A 408 9.03 -0.62 -2.54
C GLY A 408 8.39 -0.63 -1.16
N LEU A 409 8.78 -1.60 -0.33
CA LEU A 409 8.38 -1.69 1.05
C LEU A 409 9.05 -0.58 1.87
N VAL A 410 8.25 0.38 2.33
CA VAL A 410 8.67 1.46 3.22
C VAL A 410 7.81 1.41 4.47
N ALA A 411 8.45 1.45 5.64
CA ALA A 411 7.73 1.47 6.91
C ALA A 411 7.16 2.86 7.18
N GLY A 412 6.00 2.92 7.85
CA GLY A 412 5.40 4.20 8.25
C GLY A 412 4.55 4.91 7.18
N ILE A 413 4.23 4.24 6.07
CA ILE A 413 3.41 4.84 4.99
C ILE A 413 1.93 4.42 5.08
N PRO A 414 0.99 5.27 4.59
CA PRO A 414 -0.44 4.95 4.57
C PRO A 414 -0.81 3.62 3.90
N MET A 415 -0.14 3.25 2.82
CA MET A 415 -0.41 1.99 2.14
C MET A 415 -0.12 0.76 3.03
N LEU A 416 0.86 0.86 3.93
CA LEU A 416 1.14 -0.19 4.91
C LEU A 416 0.01 -0.30 5.94
N ALA A 417 -0.48 0.84 6.44
CA ALA A 417 -1.64 0.86 7.34
C ALA A 417 -2.88 0.24 6.68
N LEU A 418 -3.16 0.62 5.42
CA LEU A 418 -4.27 0.06 4.65
C LEU A 418 -4.15 -1.45 4.46
N THR A 419 -2.94 -1.95 4.16
CA THR A 419 -2.66 -3.39 4.01
C THR A 419 -3.04 -4.15 5.28
N PHE A 420 -2.56 -3.71 6.45
CA PHE A 420 -2.82 -4.40 7.72
C PHE A 420 -4.25 -4.23 8.24
N LEU A 421 -4.88 -3.07 8.02
CA LEU A 421 -6.32 -2.89 8.29
C LEU A 421 -7.16 -3.85 7.44
N ALA A 422 -6.84 -3.96 6.15
CA ALA A 422 -7.54 -4.84 5.23
C ALA A 422 -7.40 -6.34 5.61
N LEU A 423 -6.19 -6.76 6.01
CA LEU A 423 -5.92 -8.11 6.54
C LEU A 423 -6.73 -8.42 7.82
N GLY A 424 -6.98 -7.43 8.67
CA GLY A 424 -7.89 -7.61 9.80
C GLY A 424 -9.34 -7.72 9.37
N LEU A 425 -9.79 -6.85 8.45
CA LEU A 425 -11.18 -6.77 7.99
C LEU A 425 -11.68 -8.03 7.27
N VAL A 426 -10.81 -8.76 6.56
CA VAL A 426 -11.21 -10.01 5.88
C VAL A 426 -11.72 -11.10 6.84
N THR A 427 -11.44 -10.98 8.14
CA THR A 427 -11.88 -11.95 9.15
C THR A 427 -13.25 -11.64 9.76
N VAL A 428 -13.81 -10.46 9.47
CA VAL A 428 -15.05 -9.98 10.07
C VAL A 428 -16.24 -10.69 9.43
N ARG A 429 -17.09 -11.32 10.26
CA ARG A 429 -18.27 -12.08 9.83
C ARG A 429 -19.57 -11.35 10.16
#